data_AF-N8X9F6-F1
#
_entry.id   AF-N8X9F6-F1
#
_cell.length_a   1.000
_cell.length_b   1.000
_cell.length_c   1.000
_cell.angle_alpha   90.00
_cell.angle_beta   90.00
_cell.angle_gamma   90.00
#
_symmetry.space_group_name_H-M   'P 1'
#
loop_
_entity.id
_entity.type
_entity.pdbx_description
1 polymer ?
#
loop_
_entity_poly.entity_id
_entity_poly.type
_entity_poly.pdbx_seq_one_letter_code
_entity_poly.pdbx_strand_id
1 'polypeptide(L)'
;MSQTITLYVDGACKGNPGPGGWGAYIITETEEHKLCGGELDTTNNRMELSAAIEGISFCPTEAKLIIWTDSNYVKRGITEWIEGWKKKNWKDVKNPDLWQKLDRVCRGREIEWNWIKGHAGHAGNEMADQLANLGTEQTLAAKNTKVPQSATEQIVENNDKKKDEKDWLLDDPFGFDLMESDETIDTELPTPKQTVTSSETPNNNLRDQDVIEQVEQSTQMKDMNIHPQIVITPATIKLHGPKQFILDTETTGFYYQDSDRIVEVGAIEMVNRKLTGSSIHIYINPGKPVGESEAIHGITDEFLKDKPKYEEIAEVLFDYLKGSEIIAHNASFDMNFLDMEFKRSGLPALSEVCTVTDTLAMAKSKHPGQKNSLDALVRRYEIVQRDRTFHGALLDAEILADVYLAMTGGQVSFDMDAISAHTEQAQGNTTRQKIEIDVPVIYASDEELEAHENWVNKYQEKHGEACIFAK
;
A
#
# COMPACT_ATOMS: atom_id res chain seq x y z
N MET A 1 -43.40 28.11 -2.38
CA MET A 1 -42.35 27.39 -3.14
C MET A 1 -41.50 26.67 -2.12
N SER A 2 -41.19 25.39 -2.31
CA SER A 2 -40.27 24.70 -1.38
C SER A 2 -38.89 25.34 -1.55
N GLN A 3 -38.34 25.86 -0.46
CA GLN A 3 -37.01 26.45 -0.45
C GLN A 3 -35.99 25.33 -0.72
N THR A 4 -35.08 25.55 -1.65
CA THR A 4 -33.97 24.61 -1.89
C THR A 4 -32.76 25.07 -1.09
N ILE A 5 -32.22 24.18 -0.26
CA ILE A 5 -31.07 24.45 0.59
C ILE A 5 -29.92 23.55 0.14
N THR A 6 -28.76 24.14 -0.09
CA THR A 6 -27.54 23.40 -0.45
C THR A 6 -26.68 23.22 0.79
N LEU A 7 -26.25 21.99 1.05
CA LEU A 7 -25.40 21.64 2.18
C LEU A 7 -24.11 21.02 1.68
N TYR A 8 -22.99 21.42 2.26
CA TYR A 8 -21.70 20.75 2.12
C TYR A 8 -21.31 20.20 3.49
N VAL A 9 -20.96 18.92 3.54
CA VAL A 9 -20.66 18.24 4.80
C VAL A 9 -19.38 17.44 4.68
N ASP A 10 -18.56 17.49 5.72
CA ASP A 10 -17.25 16.85 5.78
C ASP A 10 -16.87 16.49 7.24
N GLY A 11 -16.03 15.48 7.41
CA GLY A 11 -15.50 15.03 8.68
C GLY A 11 -13.98 14.81 8.64
N ALA A 12 -13.30 15.31 9.67
CA ALA A 12 -11.86 15.20 9.84
C ALA A 12 -11.50 14.48 11.14
N CYS A 13 -10.38 13.74 11.16
CA CYS A 13 -9.90 13.05 12.36
C CYS A 13 -8.36 13.05 12.44
N LYS A 14 -7.80 13.58 13.53
CA LYS A 14 -6.34 13.60 13.78
C LYS A 14 -5.92 12.32 14.50
N GLY A 15 -5.53 11.31 13.71
CA GLY A 15 -5.34 9.94 14.17
C GLY A 15 -6.68 9.21 14.19
N ASN A 16 -6.80 8.08 13.49
CA ASN A 16 -8.07 7.38 13.30
C ASN A 16 -7.98 5.97 13.93
N PRO A 17 -8.52 5.73 15.14
CA PRO A 17 -9.32 6.64 15.98
C PRO A 17 -8.51 7.71 16.74
N GLY A 18 -9.15 8.82 17.08
CA GLY A 18 -8.53 9.96 17.76
C GLY A 18 -9.44 11.21 17.78
N PRO A 19 -8.89 12.39 18.13
CA PRO A 19 -9.64 13.63 18.14
C PRO A 19 -10.11 14.00 16.73
N GLY A 20 -11.41 14.15 16.55
CA GLY A 20 -12.02 14.48 15.27
C GLY A 20 -13.02 15.62 15.37
N GLY A 21 -13.36 16.16 14.22
CA GLY A 21 -14.31 17.25 14.06
C GLY A 21 -15.14 17.06 12.81
N TRP A 22 -16.33 17.63 12.82
CA TRP A 22 -17.28 17.62 11.72
C TRP A 22 -17.62 19.05 11.33
N GLY A 23 -17.87 19.27 10.04
CA GLY A 23 -18.21 20.56 9.47
C GLY A 23 -19.44 20.46 8.58
N ALA A 24 -20.38 21.40 8.74
CA ALA A 24 -21.53 21.52 7.85
C ALA A 24 -21.70 22.98 7.42
N TYR A 25 -21.64 23.20 6.12
CA TYR A 25 -21.83 24.49 5.49
C TYR A 25 -23.17 24.52 4.73
N ILE A 26 -24.09 25.36 5.17
CA ILE A 26 -25.49 25.37 4.74
C ILE A 26 -25.76 26.70 4.05
N ILE A 27 -26.21 26.63 2.79
CA ILE A 27 -26.48 27.80 1.95
C ILE A 27 -27.98 27.83 1.65
N THR A 28 -28.64 28.88 2.13
CA THR A 28 -30.03 29.20 1.80
C THR A 28 -30.05 30.35 0.78
N GLU A 29 -31.21 30.66 0.21
CA GLU A 29 -31.35 31.80 -0.72
C GLU A 29 -30.96 33.17 -0.11
N THR A 30 -30.98 33.29 1.22
CA THR A 30 -30.79 34.56 1.93
C THR A 30 -29.56 34.60 2.83
N GLU A 31 -29.13 33.46 3.35
CA GLU A 31 -28.09 33.36 4.39
C GLU A 31 -27.22 32.11 4.24
N GLU A 32 -25.99 32.21 4.74
CA GLU A 32 -25.03 31.12 4.87
C GLU A 32 -24.85 30.78 6.36
N HIS A 33 -24.92 29.49 6.72
CA HIS A 33 -24.70 29.01 8.07
C HIS A 33 -23.50 28.06 8.10
N LYS A 34 -22.63 28.26 9.09
CA LYS A 34 -21.41 27.48 9.31
C LYS A 34 -21.51 26.77 10.65
N LEU A 35 -21.62 25.46 10.63
CA LEU A 35 -21.71 24.62 11.81
C LEU A 35 -20.45 23.75 11.90
N CYS A 36 -19.93 23.60 13.12
CA CYS A 36 -18.85 22.67 13.40
C CYS A 36 -19.01 22.10 14.81
N GLY A 37 -18.39 20.95 15.04
CA GLY A 37 -18.27 20.32 16.33
C GLY A 37 -17.23 19.21 16.29
N GLY A 38 -17.06 18.47 17.38
CA GLY A 38 -16.10 17.37 17.38
C GLY A 38 -16.15 16.52 18.64
N GLU A 39 -15.38 15.43 18.60
CA GLU A 39 -15.27 14.43 19.65
C GLU A 39 -13.80 14.05 19.85
N LEU A 40 -13.39 13.80 21.11
CA LEU A 40 -11.98 13.51 21.44
C LEU A 40 -11.52 12.11 21.04
N ASP A 41 -12.44 11.16 20.98
CA ASP A 41 -12.16 9.76 20.65
C ASP A 41 -13.22 9.29 19.65
N THR A 42 -12.92 9.51 18.38
CA THR A 42 -13.84 9.23 17.29
C THR A 42 -13.07 8.77 16.05
N THR A 43 -13.78 8.54 14.95
CA THR A 43 -13.18 8.13 13.67
C THR A 43 -13.63 9.07 12.57
N ASN A 44 -12.91 9.09 11.45
CA ASN A 44 -13.30 9.92 10.30
C ASN A 44 -14.74 9.63 9.88
N ASN A 45 -15.06 8.34 9.67
CA ASN A 45 -16.40 7.91 9.27
C ASN A 45 -17.51 8.33 10.25
N ARG A 46 -17.20 8.47 11.54
CA ARG A 46 -18.17 8.96 12.53
C ARG A 46 -18.36 10.47 12.40
N MET A 47 -17.30 11.24 12.17
CA MET A 47 -17.40 12.68 11.95
C MET A 47 -18.14 13.02 10.66
N GLU A 48 -17.90 12.27 9.60
CA GLU A 48 -18.60 12.38 8.32
C GLU A 48 -20.11 12.18 8.48
N LEU A 49 -20.51 11.14 9.21
CA LEU A 49 -21.92 10.89 9.53
C LEU A 49 -22.50 11.97 10.43
N SER A 50 -21.75 12.42 11.44
CA SER A 50 -22.19 13.51 12.33
C SER A 50 -22.40 14.82 11.56
N ALA A 51 -21.52 15.15 10.61
CA ALA A 51 -21.66 16.32 9.75
C ALA A 51 -22.99 16.30 8.98
N ALA A 52 -23.29 15.16 8.35
CA ALA A 52 -24.54 14.96 7.62
C ALA A 52 -25.77 15.05 8.54
N ILE A 53 -25.73 14.40 9.72
CA ILE A 53 -26.85 14.39 10.68
C ILE A 53 -27.15 15.80 11.19
N GLU A 54 -26.12 16.52 11.66
CA GLU A 54 -26.28 17.86 12.24
C GLU A 54 -26.68 18.88 11.16
N GLY A 55 -26.10 18.79 9.96
CA GLY A 55 -26.47 19.62 8.81
C GLY A 55 -27.94 19.46 8.41
N ILE A 56 -28.42 18.23 8.26
CA ILE A 56 -29.82 17.95 7.93
C ILE A 56 -30.76 18.38 9.05
N SER A 57 -30.35 18.18 10.31
CA SER A 57 -31.17 18.52 11.48
C SER A 57 -31.37 20.03 11.65
N PHE A 58 -30.40 20.83 11.23
CA PHE A 58 -30.51 22.29 11.23
C PHE A 58 -31.53 22.81 10.22
N CYS A 59 -31.71 22.10 9.09
CA CYS A 59 -32.58 22.56 8.02
C CYS A 59 -34.08 22.29 8.30
N PRO A 60 -34.99 23.18 7.85
CA PRO A 60 -36.44 22.96 7.93
C PRO A 60 -36.88 21.65 7.29
N THR A 61 -37.93 21.03 7.81
CA THR A 61 -38.42 19.70 7.38
C THR A 61 -39.03 19.69 5.97
N GLU A 62 -39.54 20.83 5.53
CA GLU A 62 -40.28 21.06 4.29
C GLU A 62 -39.40 21.57 3.13
N ALA A 63 -38.13 21.85 3.41
CA ALA A 63 -37.16 22.29 2.41
C ALA A 63 -36.62 21.10 1.61
N LYS A 64 -36.35 21.33 0.33
CA LYS A 64 -35.60 20.40 -0.52
C LYS A 64 -34.12 20.57 -0.22
N LEU A 65 -33.43 19.47 0.10
CA LEU A 65 -32.01 19.50 0.46
C LEU A 65 -31.16 18.93 -0.67
N ILE A 66 -30.11 19.66 -1.05
CA ILE A 66 -29.05 19.18 -1.95
C ILE A 66 -27.79 19.05 -1.11
N ILE A 67 -27.36 17.82 -0.83
CA ILE A 67 -26.22 17.54 0.04
C ILE A 67 -25.03 17.10 -0.80
N TRP A 68 -23.92 17.79 -0.61
CA TRP A 68 -22.62 17.49 -1.19
C TRP A 68 -21.70 16.93 -0.10
N THR A 69 -21.10 15.79 -0.38
CA THR A 69 -20.11 15.14 0.49
C THR A 69 -19.04 14.50 -0.38
N ASP A 70 -17.80 14.51 0.08
CA ASP A 70 -16.70 13.76 -0.54
C ASP A 70 -16.53 12.35 0.04
N SER A 71 -17.30 12.03 1.09
CA SER A 71 -17.34 10.71 1.68
C SER A 71 -18.21 9.74 0.86
N ASN A 72 -17.53 8.89 0.09
CA ASN A 72 -18.18 7.75 -0.57
C ASN A 72 -18.89 6.82 0.44
N TYR A 73 -18.40 6.75 1.69
CA TYR A 73 -19.02 5.99 2.76
C TYR A 73 -20.42 6.52 3.11
N VAL A 74 -20.57 7.85 3.23
CA VAL A 74 -21.87 8.48 3.51
C VAL A 74 -22.79 8.37 2.29
N LYS A 75 -22.30 8.77 1.10
CA LYS A 75 -23.09 8.75 -0.14
C LYS A 75 -23.61 7.34 -0.45
N ARG A 76 -22.75 6.33 -0.52
CA ARG A 76 -23.18 4.95 -0.84
C ARG A 76 -24.00 4.35 0.28
N GLY A 77 -23.66 4.65 1.54
CA GLY A 77 -24.39 4.11 2.68
C GLY A 77 -25.86 4.53 2.72
N ILE A 78 -26.16 5.80 2.43
CA ILE A 78 -27.54 6.29 2.41
C ILE A 78 -28.30 5.91 1.13
N THR A 79 -27.63 5.84 -0.04
CA THR A 79 -28.31 5.54 -1.31
C THR A 79 -28.45 4.05 -1.62
N GLU A 80 -27.46 3.23 -1.25
CA GLU A 80 -27.37 1.82 -1.66
C GLU A 80 -27.60 0.85 -0.49
N TRP A 81 -27.02 1.12 0.69
CA TRP A 81 -26.89 0.10 1.74
C TRP A 81 -27.98 0.16 2.82
N ILE A 82 -28.53 1.34 3.11
CA ILE A 82 -29.42 1.55 4.26
C ILE A 82 -30.69 0.68 4.24
N GLU A 83 -31.27 0.45 3.07
CA GLU A 83 -32.45 -0.40 2.91
C GLU A 83 -32.13 -1.87 3.22
N GLY A 84 -30.92 -2.33 2.87
CA GLY A 84 -30.43 -3.67 3.23
C GLY A 84 -30.21 -3.81 4.73
N TRP A 85 -29.63 -2.80 5.37
CA TRP A 85 -29.38 -2.79 6.82
C TRP A 85 -30.67 -2.77 7.63
N LYS A 86 -31.68 -2.00 7.21
CA LYS A 86 -33.00 -1.97 7.87
C LYS A 86 -33.70 -3.33 7.82
N LYS A 87 -33.62 -4.04 6.69
CA LYS A 87 -34.16 -5.41 6.55
C LYS A 87 -33.46 -6.42 7.44
N LYS A 88 -32.16 -6.26 7.67
CA LYS A 88 -31.34 -7.11 8.55
C LYS A 88 -31.31 -6.64 10.02
N ASN A 89 -32.17 -5.69 10.41
CA ASN A 89 -32.23 -5.10 11.74
C ASN A 89 -30.86 -4.59 12.24
N TRP A 90 -30.09 -3.96 11.35
CA TRP A 90 -28.78 -3.37 11.63
C TRP A 90 -27.71 -4.35 12.14
N LYS A 91 -27.89 -5.65 11.89
CA LYS A 91 -26.92 -6.67 12.26
C LYS A 91 -25.63 -6.52 11.42
N ASP A 92 -24.49 -6.56 12.08
CA ASP A 92 -23.14 -6.47 11.49
C ASP A 92 -22.80 -5.13 10.79
N VAL A 93 -23.49 -4.04 11.15
CA VAL A 93 -23.24 -2.69 10.60
C VAL A 93 -22.28 -1.91 11.49
N LYS A 94 -21.27 -1.25 10.90
CA LYS A 94 -20.39 -0.31 11.62
C LYS A 94 -21.10 1.02 11.85
N ASN A 95 -20.96 1.60 13.04
CA ASN A 95 -21.64 2.85 13.47
C ASN A 95 -23.18 2.79 13.36
N PRO A 96 -23.84 1.72 13.84
CA PRO A 96 -25.29 1.56 13.67
C PRO A 96 -26.08 2.66 14.40
N ASP A 97 -25.50 3.24 15.45
CA ASP A 97 -26.07 4.35 16.22
C ASP A 97 -26.22 5.63 15.38
N LEU A 98 -25.22 5.98 14.57
CA LEU A 98 -25.25 7.15 13.70
C LEU A 98 -26.13 6.90 12.47
N TRP A 99 -26.06 5.71 11.86
CA TRP A 99 -26.93 5.38 10.73
C TRP A 99 -28.42 5.40 11.08
N GLN A 100 -28.80 4.91 12.27
CA GLN A 100 -30.18 5.00 12.74
C GLN A 100 -30.63 6.44 13.00
N LYS A 101 -29.73 7.31 13.45
CA LYS A 101 -30.00 8.75 13.58
C LYS A 101 -30.17 9.40 12.20
N LEU A 102 -29.27 9.11 11.26
CA LEU A 102 -29.32 9.62 9.89
C LEU A 102 -30.63 9.21 9.18
N ASP A 103 -31.02 7.93 9.26
CA ASP A 103 -32.30 7.44 8.71
C ASP A 103 -33.50 8.21 9.27
N ARG A 104 -33.46 8.52 10.58
CA ARG A 104 -34.54 9.26 11.25
C ARG A 104 -34.65 10.70 10.75
N VAL A 105 -33.53 11.39 10.56
CA VAL A 105 -33.53 12.80 10.12
C VAL A 105 -33.88 12.92 8.63
N CYS A 106 -33.52 11.94 7.82
CA CYS A 106 -33.85 11.89 6.39
C CYS A 106 -35.33 11.53 6.13
N ARG A 107 -36.01 10.90 7.09
CA ARG A 107 -37.35 10.34 6.87
C ARG A 107 -38.38 11.40 6.51
N GLY A 108 -39.00 11.23 5.33
CA GLY A 108 -40.07 12.11 4.86
C GLY A 108 -39.60 13.45 4.29
N ARG A 109 -38.30 13.60 4.04
CA ARG A 109 -37.70 14.79 3.39
C ARG A 109 -37.32 14.47 1.94
N GLU A 110 -37.32 15.48 1.09
CA GLU A 110 -36.77 15.39 -0.27
C GLU A 110 -35.28 15.77 -0.23
N ILE A 111 -34.40 14.77 -0.31
CA ILE A 111 -32.95 14.93 -0.21
C ILE A 111 -32.28 14.36 -1.46
N GLU A 112 -31.46 15.18 -2.10
CA GLU A 112 -30.58 14.81 -3.20
C GLU A 112 -29.15 14.68 -2.67
N TRP A 113 -28.51 13.53 -2.90
CA TRP A 113 -27.15 13.25 -2.45
C TRP A 113 -26.20 13.29 -3.65
N ASN A 114 -25.25 14.21 -3.60
CA ASN A 114 -24.24 14.40 -4.62
C ASN A 114 -22.85 14.11 -4.02
N TRP A 115 -22.05 13.35 -4.76
CA TRP A 115 -20.66 13.12 -4.40
C TRP A 115 -19.78 14.13 -5.12
N ILE A 116 -18.83 14.68 -4.39
CA ILE A 116 -17.82 15.59 -4.93
C ILE A 116 -16.43 15.07 -4.59
N LYS A 117 -15.45 15.33 -5.45
CA LYS A 117 -14.08 14.97 -5.13
C LYS A 117 -13.55 15.92 -4.05
N GLY A 118 -13.04 15.36 -2.96
CA GLY A 118 -12.37 16.13 -1.90
C GLY A 118 -11.16 16.91 -2.45
N HIS A 119 -10.93 18.11 -1.92
CA HIS A 119 -9.85 19.03 -2.31
C HIS A 119 -9.78 19.38 -3.82
N ALA A 120 -10.92 19.37 -4.52
CA ALA A 120 -10.99 19.69 -5.96
C ALA A 120 -11.28 21.18 -6.27
N GLY A 121 -11.04 22.11 -5.34
CA GLY A 121 -11.27 23.55 -5.57
C GLY A 121 -12.73 24.00 -5.42
N HIS A 122 -13.62 23.12 -4.93
CA HIS A 122 -15.03 23.48 -4.72
C HIS A 122 -15.19 24.25 -3.41
N ALA A 123 -15.45 25.55 -3.52
CA ALA A 123 -15.54 26.48 -2.38
C ALA A 123 -16.46 26.00 -1.24
N GLY A 124 -17.56 25.30 -1.55
CA GLY A 124 -18.47 24.75 -0.54
C GLY A 124 -17.86 23.57 0.24
N ASN A 125 -17.17 22.66 -0.45
CA ASN A 125 -16.51 21.51 0.17
C ASN A 125 -15.29 21.94 0.97
N GLU A 126 -14.50 22.88 0.45
CA GLU A 126 -13.36 23.45 1.18
C GLU A 126 -13.81 24.18 2.46
N MET A 127 -14.97 24.83 2.44
CA MET A 127 -15.55 25.42 3.64
C MET A 127 -15.95 24.34 4.65
N ALA A 128 -16.52 23.22 4.20
CA ALA A 128 -16.87 22.10 5.09
C ALA A 128 -15.63 21.46 5.73
N ASP A 129 -14.56 21.24 4.96
CA ASP A 129 -13.26 20.75 5.46
C ASP A 129 -12.64 21.71 6.50
N GLN A 130 -12.64 23.02 6.20
CA GLN A 130 -12.20 24.05 7.14
C GLN A 130 -12.99 24.00 8.46
N LEU A 131 -14.30 23.80 8.39
CA LEU A 131 -15.17 23.69 9.56
C LEU A 131 -14.90 22.39 10.35
N ALA A 132 -14.64 21.28 9.67
CA ALA A 132 -14.29 20.02 10.32
C ALA A 132 -12.95 20.11 11.06
N ASN A 133 -11.95 20.75 10.45
CA ASN A 133 -10.67 21.03 11.09
C ASN A 133 -10.81 21.99 12.28
N LEU A 134 -11.62 23.05 12.14
CA LEU A 134 -11.94 23.95 13.24
C LEU A 134 -12.62 23.22 14.41
N GLY A 135 -13.56 22.30 14.12
CA GLY A 135 -14.23 21.47 15.12
C GLY A 135 -13.26 20.54 15.86
N THR A 136 -12.26 20.02 15.17
CA THR A 136 -11.18 19.23 15.77
C THR A 136 -10.34 20.08 16.72
N GLU A 137 -9.96 21.29 16.31
CA GLU A 137 -9.17 22.22 17.12
C GLU A 137 -9.91 22.71 18.36
N GLN A 138 -11.20 23.04 18.24
CA GLN A 138 -12.03 23.43 19.38
C GLN A 138 -12.12 22.30 20.41
N THR A 139 -12.29 21.06 19.95
CA THR A 139 -12.33 19.87 20.80
C THR A 139 -10.99 19.66 21.53
N LEU A 140 -9.87 19.83 20.84
CA LEU A 140 -8.53 19.75 21.43
C LEU A 140 -8.26 20.88 22.43
N ALA A 141 -8.67 22.11 22.12
CA ALA A 141 -8.52 23.26 23.01
C ALA A 141 -9.37 23.11 24.28
N ALA A 142 -10.60 22.57 24.16
CA ALA A 142 -11.49 22.27 25.28
C ALA A 142 -10.93 21.19 26.22
N LYS A 143 -10.11 20.25 25.71
CA LYS A 143 -9.36 19.28 26.53
C LYS A 143 -8.28 19.97 27.38
N ASN A 144 -7.58 20.95 26.80
CA ASN A 144 -6.48 21.66 27.47
C ASN A 144 -6.97 22.69 28.51
N THR A 145 -8.21 23.15 28.43
CA THR A 145 -8.80 24.11 29.39
C THR A 145 -9.44 23.44 30.63
N LYS A 146 -9.53 22.11 30.69
CA LYS A 146 -10.07 21.36 31.86
C LYS A 146 -8.98 20.80 32.77
N VAL A 147 -7.96 21.61 33.11
CA VAL A 147 -7.09 21.38 34.28
C VAL A 147 -7.53 22.35 35.40
N PRO A 148 -7.84 21.90 36.63
CA PRO A 148 -8.34 22.78 37.67
C PRO A 148 -7.25 23.74 38.18
N GLN A 149 -7.60 25.01 38.30
CA GLN A 149 -6.89 26.00 39.09
C GLN A 149 -6.72 25.53 40.55
N SER A 150 -5.49 25.23 40.95
CA SER A 150 -5.01 25.52 42.31
C SER A 150 -3.47 25.50 42.34
N ALA A 151 -2.92 26.43 43.12
CA ALA A 151 -1.51 26.62 43.46
C ALA A 151 -0.65 27.37 42.42
N THR A 152 -0.71 28.69 42.58
CA THR A 152 0.39 29.67 42.53
C THR A 152 1.80 29.06 42.61
N GLU A 153 2.67 29.40 41.65
CA GLU A 153 4.03 29.88 41.93
C GLU A 153 4.62 30.57 40.69
N GLN A 154 5.36 31.65 40.97
CA GLN A 154 5.92 32.62 40.05
C GLN A 154 7.24 32.14 39.43
N ILE A 155 7.76 32.94 38.47
CA ILE A 155 9.14 33.03 37.93
C ILE A 155 9.29 32.31 36.58
N VAL A 156 9.75 32.88 35.45
CA VAL A 156 10.27 34.21 35.04
C VAL A 156 10.17 34.31 33.51
N GLU A 157 10.01 35.53 32.99
CA GLU A 157 10.11 35.87 31.57
C GLU A 157 11.46 35.45 30.95
N ASN A 158 11.43 34.98 29.70
CA ASN A 158 12.41 35.42 28.72
C ASN A 158 11.81 35.40 27.32
N ASN A 159 11.80 36.60 26.71
CA ASN A 159 11.54 36.85 25.31
C ASN A 159 12.62 36.20 24.44
N ASP A 160 12.22 35.56 23.34
CA ASP A 160 12.97 35.71 22.09
C ASP A 160 12.03 35.75 20.89
N LYS A 161 12.31 36.73 20.01
CA LYS A 161 11.56 37.09 18.81
C LYS A 161 12.11 36.35 17.58
N LYS A 162 11.22 36.16 16.60
CA LYS A 162 11.37 35.73 15.18
C LYS A 162 11.08 34.24 14.97
N LYS A 163 10.33 33.83 13.93
CA LYS A 163 9.94 34.48 12.68
C LYS A 163 8.71 33.76 12.13
N ASP A 164 7.78 34.49 11.51
CA ASP A 164 6.76 33.92 10.63
C ASP A 164 7.44 33.11 9.53
N GLU A 165 7.08 31.83 9.39
CA GLU A 165 7.34 31.07 8.18
C GLU A 165 6.02 30.56 7.58
N LYS A 166 5.72 31.23 6.49
CA LYS A 166 4.73 31.00 5.44
C LYS A 166 4.54 29.50 5.16
N ASP A 167 3.31 29.07 5.35
CA ASP A 167 2.77 27.77 4.99
C ASP A 167 2.99 27.49 3.48
N TRP A 168 3.94 26.60 3.16
CA TRP A 168 4.20 26.11 1.80
C TRP A 168 3.56 24.73 1.67
N LEU A 169 2.23 24.69 1.61
CA LEU A 169 1.44 23.52 1.20
C LEU A 169 0.36 23.93 0.18
N LEU A 170 0.72 24.84 -0.73
CA LEU A 170 -0.22 25.45 -1.68
C LEU A 170 0.21 25.37 -3.16
N ASP A 171 1.12 24.47 -3.51
CA ASP A 171 1.40 24.14 -4.92
C ASP A 171 1.73 22.63 -5.07
N ASP A 172 0.71 21.81 -5.39
CA ASP A 172 0.88 20.44 -5.97
C ASP A 172 0.72 20.53 -7.50
N PRO A 173 1.80 20.36 -8.29
CA PRO A 173 1.83 20.49 -9.74
C PRO A 173 1.59 19.14 -10.46
N PHE A 174 0.43 18.52 -10.25
CA PHE A 174 -0.13 17.47 -11.10
C PHE A 174 -1.66 17.70 -11.17
N GLY A 175 -2.23 18.43 -12.13
CA GLY A 175 -1.92 18.41 -13.56
C GLY A 175 -2.67 17.26 -14.24
N PHE A 176 -4.00 17.26 -14.18
CA PHE A 176 -4.86 16.43 -15.05
C PHE A 176 -6.12 17.23 -15.41
N ASP A 177 -5.94 18.15 -16.37
CA ASP A 177 -7.02 18.67 -17.19
C ASP A 177 -7.24 17.73 -18.39
N LEU A 178 -8.51 17.38 -18.59
CA LEU A 178 -9.22 17.11 -19.85
C LEU A 178 -8.41 16.94 -21.15
N MET A 179 -8.74 15.87 -21.89
CA MET A 179 -9.24 16.03 -23.27
C MET A 179 -10.24 14.92 -23.62
N GLU A 180 -11.43 15.37 -24.04
CA GLU A 180 -12.38 14.64 -24.89
C GLU A 180 -11.80 14.44 -26.29
N SER A 181 -12.25 13.37 -26.97
CA SER A 181 -12.71 13.49 -28.36
C SER A 181 -13.58 12.29 -28.73
N ASP A 182 -14.87 12.56 -28.98
CA ASP A 182 -15.74 11.78 -29.86
C ASP A 182 -15.14 11.75 -31.28
N GLU A 183 -15.21 10.60 -31.95
CA GLU A 183 -15.84 10.49 -33.28
C GLU A 183 -16.01 9.03 -33.71
N THR A 184 -17.12 8.79 -34.40
CA THR A 184 -17.66 7.52 -34.89
C THR A 184 -17.00 7.07 -36.19
N ILE A 185 -17.07 5.75 -36.51
CA ILE A 185 -17.47 5.15 -37.81
C ILE A 185 -17.10 3.64 -37.84
N ASP A 186 -18.14 2.83 -37.77
CA ASP A 186 -18.55 1.66 -38.58
C ASP A 186 -17.57 0.69 -39.30
N THR A 187 -18.05 -0.57 -39.33
CA THR A 187 -17.95 -1.66 -40.34
C THR A 187 -16.97 -2.85 -40.22
N GLU A 188 -17.61 -4.01 -39.96
CA GLU A 188 -17.55 -5.31 -40.67
C GLU A 188 -16.45 -6.38 -40.41
N LEU A 189 -16.92 -7.48 -39.79
CA LEU A 189 -16.61 -8.91 -39.98
C LEU A 189 -16.14 -9.28 -41.41
N PRO A 190 -15.26 -10.30 -41.61
CA PRO A 190 -15.72 -11.70 -41.52
C PRO A 190 -14.67 -12.78 -41.12
N THR A 191 -15.17 -13.90 -40.58
CA THR A 191 -14.58 -15.26 -40.67
C THR A 191 -15.21 -16.00 -41.88
N PRO A 192 -14.99 -17.30 -42.18
CA PRO A 192 -13.98 -18.28 -41.75
C PRO A 192 -13.36 -19.06 -42.95
N LYS A 193 -12.47 -20.03 -42.68
CA LYS A 193 -12.53 -21.35 -43.34
C LYS A 193 -11.75 -22.46 -42.60
N GLN A 194 -12.49 -23.53 -42.34
CA GLN A 194 -12.09 -24.85 -41.85
C GLN A 194 -11.19 -25.60 -42.85
N THR A 195 -10.41 -26.59 -42.38
CA THR A 195 -10.52 -28.03 -42.77
C THR A 195 -9.47 -28.88 -42.02
N VAL A 196 -9.85 -29.72 -41.04
CA VAL A 196 -10.14 -31.19 -41.01
C VAL A 196 -8.94 -32.17 -41.00
N THR A 197 -9.05 -33.17 -40.09
CA THR A 197 -8.58 -34.60 -40.12
C THR A 197 -7.08 -34.88 -40.00
N SER A 198 -6.57 -35.94 -39.33
CA SER A 198 -7.08 -37.18 -38.70
C SER A 198 -5.84 -37.89 -38.09
N SER A 199 -5.77 -38.18 -36.79
CA SER A 199 -5.92 -39.49 -36.12
C SER A 199 -4.93 -40.63 -36.49
N GLU A 200 -4.42 -41.27 -35.42
CA GLU A 200 -3.97 -42.67 -35.25
C GLU A 200 -2.45 -43.01 -35.21
N THR A 201 -1.99 -43.31 -33.98
CA THR A 201 -0.97 -44.30 -33.56
C THR A 201 -1.53 -45.74 -33.74
N PRO A 202 -0.82 -46.90 -33.50
CA PRO A 202 0.30 -47.12 -32.56
C PRO A 202 1.32 -48.25 -32.88
N ASN A 203 2.20 -48.48 -31.89
CA ASN A 203 2.67 -49.77 -31.34
C ASN A 203 4.14 -50.24 -31.52
N ASN A 204 4.78 -50.35 -30.35
CA ASN A 204 5.43 -51.52 -29.76
C ASN A 204 6.91 -51.85 -30.02
N ASN A 205 7.67 -51.77 -28.90
CA ASN A 205 8.34 -52.86 -28.19
C ASN A 205 9.87 -53.10 -28.34
N LEU A 206 10.56 -52.87 -27.20
CA LEU A 206 11.29 -53.84 -26.36
C LEU A 206 12.84 -53.98 -26.43
N ARG A 207 13.39 -54.11 -25.19
CA ARG A 207 14.66 -54.68 -24.65
C ARG A 207 15.76 -53.67 -24.29
N ASP A 208 16.03 -53.46 -22.98
CA ASP A 208 16.87 -54.27 -22.04
C ASP A 208 18.35 -54.18 -22.46
N GLN A 209 19.35 -53.74 -21.70
CA GLN A 209 19.68 -53.86 -20.27
C GLN A 209 20.85 -52.88 -20.00
N ASP A 210 20.94 -52.26 -18.81
CA ASP A 210 22.07 -52.42 -17.88
C ASP A 210 22.00 -51.41 -16.74
N VAL A 211 22.32 -51.93 -15.55
CA VAL A 211 22.13 -51.35 -14.23
C VAL A 211 23.50 -50.92 -13.69
N ILE A 212 23.46 -49.93 -12.80
CA ILE A 212 24.47 -49.55 -11.79
C ILE A 212 25.41 -48.41 -12.21
N GLU A 213 24.98 -47.17 -11.94
CA GLU A 213 25.74 -46.30 -11.02
C GLU A 213 24.78 -45.31 -10.34
N GLN A 214 24.43 -45.64 -9.10
CA GLN A 214 23.71 -44.78 -8.16
C GLN A 214 24.74 -43.88 -7.45
N VAL A 215 24.82 -42.59 -7.79
CA VAL A 215 25.01 -41.50 -6.82
C VAL A 215 24.51 -40.20 -7.46
N GLU A 216 23.20 -40.00 -7.57
CA GLU A 216 22.61 -38.67 -7.81
C GLU A 216 21.11 -38.71 -7.47
N GLN A 217 20.80 -38.80 -6.18
CA GLN A 217 19.46 -38.52 -5.66
C GLN A 217 19.54 -37.32 -4.71
N SER A 218 19.03 -36.18 -5.15
CA SER A 218 18.04 -35.39 -4.40
C SER A 218 17.86 -33.98 -5.01
N THR A 219 16.96 -33.84 -5.98
CA THR A 219 15.91 -32.79 -6.05
C THR A 219 15.24 -32.85 -7.43
N GLN A 220 14.46 -33.90 -7.67
CA GLN A 220 13.41 -33.85 -8.70
C GLN A 220 12.12 -33.46 -7.97
N MET A 221 11.67 -32.24 -8.25
CA MET A 221 10.29 -31.85 -7.97
C MET A 221 9.38 -32.89 -8.64
N LYS A 222 8.44 -33.43 -7.86
CA LYS A 222 7.40 -34.32 -8.39
C LYS A 222 6.68 -33.58 -9.52
N ASP A 223 6.42 -34.28 -10.62
CA ASP A 223 5.52 -33.84 -11.69
C ASP A 223 4.15 -33.51 -11.09
N MET A 224 3.96 -32.25 -10.68
CA MET A 224 2.65 -31.68 -10.45
C MET A 224 2.02 -31.51 -11.83
N ASN A 225 0.76 -31.89 -11.96
CA ASN A 225 -0.04 -31.65 -13.14
C ASN A 225 -0.35 -30.14 -13.17
N ILE A 226 0.64 -29.32 -13.56
CA ILE A 226 0.55 -27.85 -13.54
C ILE A 226 -0.49 -27.44 -14.58
N HIS A 227 -1.50 -26.67 -14.14
CA HIS A 227 -2.53 -26.16 -15.04
C HIS A 227 -1.87 -25.36 -16.18
N PRO A 228 -2.26 -25.53 -17.45
CA PRO A 228 -1.58 -24.94 -18.62
C PRO A 228 -1.53 -23.41 -18.64
N GLN A 229 -2.26 -22.77 -17.74
CA GLN A 229 -2.38 -21.31 -17.62
C GLN A 229 -1.62 -20.73 -16.42
N ILE A 230 -0.92 -21.57 -15.66
CA ILE A 230 0.07 -21.14 -14.68
C ILE A 230 1.38 -20.91 -15.44
N VAL A 231 1.82 -19.65 -15.51
CA VAL A 231 3.08 -19.29 -16.15
C VAL A 231 4.15 -19.22 -15.07
N ILE A 232 4.97 -20.26 -14.98
CA ILE A 232 6.17 -20.26 -14.13
C ILE A 232 7.39 -20.08 -15.02
N THR A 233 8.06 -18.95 -14.86
CA THR A 233 9.35 -18.70 -15.48
C THR A 233 10.44 -19.35 -14.62
N PRO A 234 11.30 -20.23 -15.18
CA PRO A 234 12.38 -20.83 -14.42
C PRO A 234 13.48 -19.81 -14.10
N ALA A 235 14.18 -20.03 -12.98
CA ALA A 235 15.33 -19.20 -12.60
C ALA A 235 16.40 -19.23 -13.71
N THR A 236 16.75 -18.05 -14.22
CA THR A 236 17.84 -17.87 -15.17
C THR A 236 19.19 -17.96 -14.45
N ILE A 237 19.24 -17.56 -13.18
CA ILE A 237 20.45 -17.55 -12.35
C ILE A 237 20.25 -18.47 -11.15
N LYS A 238 21.12 -19.46 -11.00
CA LYS A 238 21.13 -20.35 -9.82
C LYS A 238 21.90 -19.70 -8.68
N LEU A 239 21.18 -19.13 -7.72
CA LEU A 239 21.73 -18.54 -6.50
C LEU A 239 21.40 -19.41 -5.28
N HIS A 240 22.32 -19.47 -4.32
CA HIS A 240 22.12 -20.18 -3.05
C HIS A 240 21.87 -19.16 -1.93
N GLY A 241 20.79 -19.33 -1.18
CA GLY A 241 20.41 -18.43 -0.08
C GLY A 241 18.94 -18.58 0.31
N PRO A 242 18.48 -17.85 1.33
CA PRO A 242 17.07 -17.79 1.65
C PRO A 242 16.30 -17.16 0.49
N LYS A 243 15.20 -17.80 0.10
CA LYS A 243 14.33 -17.31 -0.98
C LYS A 243 13.44 -16.19 -0.45
N GLN A 244 13.39 -15.11 -1.20
CA GLN A 244 12.49 -13.99 -0.98
C GLN A 244 11.60 -13.87 -2.22
N PHE A 245 10.30 -13.73 -2.03
CA PHE A 245 9.36 -13.46 -3.10
C PHE A 245 8.81 -12.06 -2.93
N ILE A 246 8.90 -11.28 -3.99
CA ILE A 246 8.17 -10.02 -4.07
C ILE A 246 6.84 -10.32 -4.74
N LEU A 247 5.75 -9.99 -4.07
CA LEU A 247 4.41 -10.42 -4.42
C LEU A 247 3.47 -9.24 -4.47
N ASP A 248 2.57 -9.30 -5.45
CA ASP A 248 1.45 -8.38 -5.61
C ASP A 248 0.22 -9.17 -6.09
N THR A 249 -0.98 -8.69 -5.76
CA THR A 249 -2.24 -9.33 -6.12
C THR A 249 -3.27 -8.34 -6.60
N GLU A 250 -3.98 -8.70 -7.67
CA GLU A 250 -5.18 -7.98 -8.10
C GLU A 250 -6.43 -8.72 -7.64
N THR A 251 -7.45 -7.96 -7.23
CA THR A 251 -8.67 -8.51 -6.65
C THR A 251 -9.92 -7.87 -7.26
N THR A 252 -11.06 -8.56 -7.14
CA THR A 252 -12.35 -7.99 -7.55
C THR A 252 -12.77 -6.77 -6.71
N GLY A 253 -12.16 -6.56 -5.55
CA GLY A 253 -12.50 -5.51 -4.59
C GLY A 253 -11.66 -5.56 -3.32
N PHE A 254 -12.00 -4.75 -2.32
CA PHE A 254 -11.16 -4.56 -1.13
C PHE A 254 -11.49 -5.51 0.05
N TYR A 255 -12.62 -6.21 0.01
CA TYR A 255 -13.17 -6.90 1.18
C TYR A 255 -13.02 -8.41 1.10
N TYR A 256 -11.89 -8.94 1.56
CA TYR A 256 -11.60 -10.39 1.62
C TYR A 256 -12.64 -11.22 2.41
N GLN A 257 -13.36 -10.59 3.35
CA GLN A 257 -14.43 -11.22 4.13
C GLN A 257 -15.77 -11.24 3.38
N ASP A 258 -16.00 -10.27 2.50
CA ASP A 258 -17.32 -9.94 1.94
C ASP A 258 -17.42 -10.31 0.45
N SER A 259 -17.07 -11.57 0.17
CA SER A 259 -17.11 -12.25 -1.13
C SER A 259 -16.07 -11.86 -2.19
N ASP A 260 -15.22 -10.85 -1.96
CA ASP A 260 -14.19 -10.51 -2.95
C ASP A 260 -13.15 -11.62 -3.09
N ARG A 261 -12.61 -11.73 -4.31
CA ARG A 261 -11.73 -12.82 -4.74
C ARG A 261 -10.50 -12.26 -5.45
N ILE A 262 -9.43 -13.03 -5.46
CA ILE A 262 -8.21 -12.74 -6.21
C ILE A 262 -8.47 -13.05 -7.70
N VAL A 263 -8.02 -12.16 -8.59
CA VAL A 263 -8.11 -12.31 -10.06
C VAL A 263 -6.75 -12.45 -10.72
N GLU A 264 -5.69 -11.96 -10.10
CA GLU A 264 -4.32 -12.09 -10.58
C GLU A 264 -3.35 -12.24 -9.40
N VAL A 265 -2.35 -13.10 -9.57
CA VAL A 265 -1.22 -13.22 -8.63
C VAL A 265 0.07 -13.12 -9.44
N GLY A 266 0.93 -12.18 -9.04
CA GLY A 266 2.28 -12.02 -9.57
C GLY A 266 3.28 -12.16 -8.43
N ALA A 267 4.25 -13.05 -8.58
CA ALA A 267 5.38 -13.10 -7.67
C ALA A 267 6.69 -13.37 -8.39
N ILE A 268 7.74 -12.70 -7.94
CA ILE A 268 9.10 -12.80 -8.50
C ILE A 268 10.08 -13.27 -7.43
N GLU A 269 10.99 -14.15 -7.81
CA GLU A 269 11.98 -14.71 -6.90
C GLU A 269 13.24 -13.84 -6.84
N MET A 270 13.66 -13.56 -5.61
CA MET A 270 14.88 -12.85 -5.27
C MET A 270 15.69 -13.66 -4.26
N VAL A 271 17.00 -13.74 -4.49
CA VAL A 271 17.94 -14.38 -3.58
C VAL A 271 19.14 -13.47 -3.39
N ASN A 272 19.53 -13.20 -2.14
CA ASN A 272 20.65 -12.33 -1.80
C ASN A 272 20.60 -10.97 -2.54
N ARG A 273 19.41 -10.34 -2.58
CA ARG A 273 19.17 -9.04 -3.24
C ARG A 273 19.39 -9.04 -4.76
N LYS A 274 19.38 -10.20 -5.40
CA LYS A 274 19.43 -10.35 -6.86
C LYS A 274 18.22 -11.11 -7.33
N LEU A 275 17.54 -10.58 -8.35
CA LEU A 275 16.45 -11.28 -9.02
C LEU A 275 17.01 -12.52 -9.73
N THR A 276 16.41 -13.68 -9.48
CA THR A 276 16.87 -14.94 -10.10
C THR A 276 16.34 -15.09 -11.54
N GLY A 277 15.34 -14.28 -11.89
CA GLY A 277 14.56 -14.38 -13.13
C GLY A 277 13.44 -15.42 -13.04
N SER A 278 13.29 -16.12 -11.90
CA SER A 278 12.10 -16.94 -11.69
C SER A 278 10.92 -16.07 -11.30
N SER A 279 9.77 -16.32 -11.90
CA SER A 279 8.52 -15.67 -11.56
C SER A 279 7.37 -16.66 -11.70
N ILE A 280 6.31 -16.41 -10.96
CA ILE A 280 5.02 -17.08 -11.11
C ILE A 280 3.97 -16.00 -11.42
N HIS A 281 3.21 -16.24 -12.48
CA HIS A 281 2.16 -15.34 -12.90
C HIS A 281 0.92 -16.15 -13.26
N ILE A 282 -0.19 -15.83 -12.59
CA ILE A 282 -1.42 -16.60 -12.70
C ILE A 282 -2.60 -15.63 -12.75
N TYR A 283 -3.43 -15.77 -13.79
CA TYR A 283 -4.78 -15.21 -13.80
C TYR A 283 -5.77 -16.24 -13.27
N ILE A 284 -6.71 -15.79 -12.46
CA ILE A 284 -7.61 -16.65 -11.68
C ILE A 284 -9.05 -16.25 -11.98
N ASN A 285 -9.91 -17.23 -12.24
CA ASN A 285 -11.33 -17.01 -12.36
C ASN A 285 -11.95 -16.87 -10.95
N PRO A 286 -12.47 -15.69 -10.58
CA PRO A 286 -13.03 -15.46 -9.25
C PRO A 286 -14.39 -16.14 -9.04
N GLY A 287 -15.05 -16.61 -10.10
CA GLY A 287 -16.40 -17.16 -10.06
C GLY A 287 -17.50 -16.12 -9.76
N LYS A 288 -17.16 -14.83 -9.82
CA LYS A 288 -18.05 -13.68 -9.64
C LYS A 288 -17.65 -12.56 -10.61
N PRO A 289 -18.54 -11.56 -10.84
CA PRO A 289 -18.16 -10.39 -11.60
C PRO A 289 -16.99 -9.64 -10.96
N VAL A 290 -16.05 -9.17 -11.78
CA VAL A 290 -14.91 -8.34 -11.37
C VAL A 290 -15.39 -7.00 -10.81
N GLY A 291 -16.32 -6.33 -11.50
CA GLY A 291 -16.96 -5.10 -11.03
C GLY A 291 -16.11 -3.84 -11.25
N GLU A 292 -16.15 -2.90 -10.31
CA GLU A 292 -15.49 -1.58 -10.44
C GLU A 292 -13.95 -1.66 -10.48
N SER A 293 -13.36 -2.78 -10.06
CA SER A 293 -11.92 -3.03 -10.08
C SER A 293 -11.34 -3.14 -11.50
N GLU A 294 -12.16 -3.47 -12.50
CA GLU A 294 -11.75 -3.49 -13.92
C GLU A 294 -11.14 -2.15 -14.36
N ALA A 295 -11.64 -1.03 -13.85
CA ALA A 295 -11.11 0.30 -14.19
C ALA A 295 -9.66 0.54 -13.69
N ILE A 296 -9.19 -0.27 -12.73
CA ILE A 296 -7.86 -0.13 -12.11
C ILE A 296 -6.84 -1.03 -12.81
N HIS A 297 -7.17 -2.31 -12.98
CA HIS A 297 -6.27 -3.33 -13.52
C HIS A 297 -6.57 -3.74 -14.97
N GLY A 298 -7.68 -3.28 -15.56
CA GLY A 298 -8.05 -3.55 -16.96
C GLY A 298 -8.47 -5.00 -17.26
N ILE A 299 -8.42 -5.89 -16.27
CA ILE A 299 -8.85 -7.29 -16.37
C ILE A 299 -10.37 -7.40 -16.46
N THR A 300 -10.88 -7.90 -17.59
CA THR A 300 -12.32 -8.06 -17.85
C THR A 300 -12.86 -9.42 -17.41
N ASP A 301 -14.17 -9.48 -17.15
CA ASP A 301 -14.89 -10.73 -16.86
C ASP A 301 -14.74 -11.77 -17.98
N GLU A 302 -14.78 -11.32 -19.25
CA GLU A 302 -14.59 -12.19 -20.42
C GLU A 302 -13.19 -12.81 -20.44
N PHE A 303 -12.16 -12.06 -20.06
CA PHE A 303 -10.79 -12.54 -20.02
C PHE A 303 -10.54 -13.56 -18.91
N LEU A 304 -11.26 -13.47 -17.79
CA LEU A 304 -11.10 -14.41 -16.66
C LEU A 304 -11.93 -15.69 -16.81
N LYS A 305 -12.87 -15.74 -17.76
CA LYS A 305 -13.82 -16.85 -17.86
C LYS A 305 -13.19 -18.20 -18.18
N ASP A 306 -12.12 -18.21 -18.97
CA ASP A 306 -11.36 -19.41 -19.35
C ASP A 306 -10.24 -19.75 -18.36
N LYS A 307 -10.00 -18.91 -17.35
CA LYS A 307 -8.92 -19.07 -16.37
C LYS A 307 -9.25 -20.12 -15.31
N PRO A 308 -8.23 -20.76 -14.70
CA PRO A 308 -8.45 -21.72 -13.63
C PRO A 308 -9.07 -21.06 -12.40
N LYS A 309 -9.83 -21.83 -11.63
CA LYS A 309 -10.30 -21.41 -10.31
C LYS A 309 -9.17 -21.47 -9.30
N TYR A 310 -9.32 -20.74 -8.20
CA TYR A 310 -8.32 -20.72 -7.13
C TYR A 310 -8.00 -22.14 -6.60
N GLU A 311 -9.01 -22.98 -6.44
CA GLU A 311 -8.87 -24.37 -5.94
C GLU A 311 -7.91 -25.21 -6.81
N GLU A 312 -7.83 -24.93 -8.11
CA GLU A 312 -6.98 -25.67 -9.06
C GLU A 312 -5.51 -25.22 -9.02
N ILE A 313 -5.25 -24.00 -8.55
CA ILE A 313 -3.91 -23.41 -8.48
C ILE A 313 -3.34 -23.35 -7.05
N ALA A 314 -4.20 -23.55 -6.03
CA ALA A 314 -3.86 -23.35 -4.63
C ALA A 314 -2.65 -24.18 -4.17
N GLU A 315 -2.60 -25.47 -4.50
CA GLU A 315 -1.48 -26.34 -4.11
C GLU A 315 -0.16 -25.90 -4.75
N VAL A 316 -0.18 -25.53 -6.03
CA VAL A 316 1.01 -25.10 -6.77
C VAL A 316 1.53 -23.78 -6.23
N LEU A 317 0.64 -22.80 -6.01
CA LEU A 317 1.01 -21.50 -5.47
C LEU A 317 1.53 -21.61 -4.04
N PHE A 318 0.87 -22.41 -3.20
CA PHE A 318 1.31 -22.65 -1.82
C PHE A 318 2.69 -23.31 -1.79
N ASP A 319 2.91 -24.33 -2.62
CA ASP A 319 4.20 -25.03 -2.69
C ASP A 319 5.33 -24.16 -3.24
N TYR A 320 5.01 -23.19 -4.08
CA TYR A 320 5.96 -22.21 -4.60
C TYR A 320 6.38 -21.19 -3.54
N LEU A 321 5.43 -20.73 -2.70
CA LEU A 321 5.65 -19.67 -1.71
C LEU A 321 6.07 -20.17 -0.32
N LYS A 322 5.85 -21.45 0.03
CA LYS A 322 6.12 -21.98 1.37
C LYS A 322 7.61 -21.89 1.74
N GLY A 323 7.89 -21.49 3.00
CA GLY A 323 9.24 -21.48 3.55
C GLY A 323 10.14 -20.34 3.07
N SER A 324 9.55 -19.31 2.46
CA SER A 324 10.25 -18.10 1.99
C SER A 324 9.74 -16.84 2.69
N GLU A 325 10.50 -15.76 2.51
CA GLU A 325 10.05 -14.42 2.89
C GLU A 325 9.19 -13.81 1.79
N ILE A 326 8.01 -13.29 2.14
CA ILE A 326 7.13 -12.56 1.24
C ILE A 326 7.30 -11.06 1.48
N ILE A 327 7.59 -10.33 0.42
CA ILE A 327 7.77 -8.88 0.39
C ILE A 327 6.64 -8.30 -0.45
N ALA A 328 5.76 -7.50 0.15
CA ALA A 328 4.64 -6.89 -0.54
C ALA A 328 4.45 -5.43 -0.12
N HIS A 329 3.74 -4.64 -0.92
CA HIS A 329 3.42 -3.24 -0.60
C HIS A 329 2.04 -3.14 0.01
N ASN A 330 1.96 -2.78 1.29
CA ASN A 330 0.75 -2.97 2.11
C ASN A 330 0.45 -4.46 2.29
N ALA A 331 1.46 -5.25 2.68
CA ALA A 331 1.40 -6.72 2.74
C ALA A 331 0.21 -7.30 3.51
N SER A 332 -0.37 -6.54 4.45
CA SER A 332 -1.60 -6.92 5.13
C SER A 332 -2.77 -7.20 4.18
N PHE A 333 -2.85 -6.49 3.05
CA PHE A 333 -3.89 -6.65 2.05
C PHE A 333 -3.76 -8.01 1.35
N ASP A 334 -2.65 -8.25 0.66
CA ASP A 334 -2.38 -9.48 -0.09
C ASP A 334 -2.45 -10.72 0.79
N MET A 335 -1.83 -10.66 1.98
CA MET A 335 -1.80 -11.79 2.90
C MET A 335 -3.20 -12.14 3.42
N ASN A 336 -4.07 -11.16 3.67
CA ASN A 336 -5.45 -11.44 4.12
C ASN A 336 -6.26 -12.14 3.03
N PHE A 337 -6.08 -11.75 1.77
CA PHE A 337 -6.73 -12.41 0.63
C PHE A 337 -6.19 -13.83 0.41
N LEU A 338 -4.87 -13.99 0.37
CA LEU A 338 -4.22 -15.28 0.21
C LEU A 338 -4.57 -16.25 1.35
N ASP A 339 -4.50 -15.80 2.60
CA ASP A 339 -4.83 -16.64 3.77
C ASP A 339 -6.29 -17.10 3.72
N MET A 340 -7.21 -16.25 3.26
CA MET A 340 -8.62 -16.62 3.13
C MET A 340 -8.84 -17.64 2.00
N GLU A 341 -8.20 -17.45 0.84
CA GLU A 341 -8.33 -18.36 -0.30
C GLU A 341 -7.64 -19.72 -0.05
N PHE A 342 -6.49 -19.75 0.63
CA PHE A 342 -5.86 -21.00 1.06
C PHE A 342 -6.71 -21.75 2.09
N LYS A 343 -7.28 -21.05 3.07
CA LYS A 343 -8.23 -21.66 4.03
C LYS A 343 -9.46 -22.25 3.33
N ARG A 344 -10.01 -21.57 2.32
CA ARG A 344 -11.13 -22.09 1.52
C ARG A 344 -10.74 -23.36 0.76
N SER A 345 -9.49 -23.45 0.32
CA SER A 345 -8.94 -24.61 -0.40
C SER A 345 -8.46 -25.73 0.53
N GLY A 346 -8.61 -25.60 1.85
CA GLY A 346 -8.21 -26.61 2.85
C GLY A 346 -6.72 -26.61 3.20
N LEU A 347 -5.98 -25.58 2.80
CA LEU A 347 -4.56 -25.38 3.12
C LEU A 347 -4.39 -24.47 4.35
N PRO A 348 -3.28 -24.57 5.11
CA PRO A 348 -3.00 -23.68 6.22
C PRO A 348 -2.76 -22.24 5.74
N ALA A 349 -2.83 -21.28 6.66
CA ALA A 349 -2.57 -19.87 6.33
C ALA A 349 -1.11 -19.70 5.87
N LEU A 350 -0.89 -18.88 4.84
CA LEU A 350 0.46 -18.61 4.33
C LEU A 350 1.30 -17.87 5.39
N SER A 351 0.65 -17.05 6.21
CA SER A 351 1.25 -16.36 7.37
C SER A 351 1.86 -17.30 8.43
N GLU A 352 1.49 -18.58 8.46
CA GLU A 352 2.06 -19.56 9.39
C GLU A 352 3.37 -20.19 8.86
N VAL A 353 3.59 -20.14 7.55
CA VAL A 353 4.70 -20.84 6.87
C VAL A 353 5.72 -19.89 6.23
N CYS A 354 5.39 -18.60 6.15
CA CYS A 354 6.22 -17.58 5.51
C CYS A 354 6.44 -16.40 6.44
N THR A 355 7.62 -15.78 6.35
CA THR A 355 7.88 -14.49 6.98
C THR A 355 7.39 -13.37 6.07
N VAL A 356 6.71 -12.36 6.61
CA VAL A 356 6.12 -11.28 5.81
C VAL A 356 6.79 -9.95 6.12
N THR A 357 7.20 -9.25 5.07
CA THR A 357 7.82 -7.92 5.12
C THR A 357 6.96 -6.92 4.37
N ASP A 358 6.43 -5.92 5.09
CA ASP A 358 5.61 -4.85 4.51
C ASP A 358 6.48 -3.66 4.09
N THR A 359 6.62 -3.47 2.78
CA THR A 359 7.41 -2.36 2.22
C THR A 359 6.75 -1.00 2.44
N LEU A 360 5.42 -0.93 2.62
CA LEU A 360 4.74 0.33 2.93
C LEU A 360 5.09 0.80 4.34
N ALA A 361 5.13 -0.10 5.31
CA ALA A 361 5.60 0.21 6.66
C ALA A 361 7.07 0.66 6.65
N MET A 362 7.94 -0.01 5.86
CA MET A 362 9.33 0.41 5.67
C MET A 362 9.43 1.80 5.05
N ALA A 363 8.61 2.08 4.02
CA ALA A 363 8.59 3.37 3.34
C ALA A 363 8.11 4.49 4.27
N LYS A 364 7.06 4.24 5.08
CA LYS A 364 6.58 5.18 6.10
C LYS A 364 7.63 5.48 7.17
N SER A 365 8.40 4.48 7.58
CA SER A 365 9.50 4.69 8.54
C SER A 365 10.64 5.49 7.95
N LYS A 366 10.97 5.28 6.66
CA LYS A 366 12.09 5.97 5.99
C LYS A 366 11.72 7.38 5.55
N HIS A 367 10.47 7.60 5.16
CA HIS A 367 9.93 8.86 4.64
C HIS A 367 8.66 9.27 5.39
N PRO A 368 8.77 9.64 6.67
CA PRO A 368 7.61 10.04 7.47
C PRO A 368 6.99 11.34 6.92
N GLY A 369 5.66 11.41 6.90
CA GLY A 369 4.90 12.59 6.45
C GLY A 369 4.83 12.80 4.94
N GLN A 370 5.43 11.93 4.13
CA GLN A 370 5.40 12.04 2.67
C GLN A 370 4.47 10.99 2.02
N LYS A 371 4.11 11.21 0.74
CA LYS A 371 3.44 10.19 -0.09
C LYS A 371 4.37 8.98 -0.22
N ASN A 372 3.86 7.79 0.11
CA ASN A 372 4.58 6.51 0.13
C ASN A 372 3.86 5.42 -0.67
N SER A 373 3.02 5.80 -1.64
CA SER A 373 2.49 4.87 -2.64
C SER A 373 3.60 4.36 -3.55
N LEU A 374 3.37 3.23 -4.23
CA LEU A 374 4.34 2.67 -5.18
C LEU A 374 4.79 3.71 -6.22
N ASP A 375 3.85 4.44 -6.84
CA ASP A 375 4.17 5.50 -7.81
C ASP A 375 5.02 6.64 -7.20
N ALA A 376 4.75 7.01 -5.95
CA ALA A 376 5.54 8.03 -5.25
C ALA A 376 6.96 7.55 -4.99
N LEU A 377 7.14 6.27 -4.66
CA LEU A 377 8.44 5.66 -4.43
C LEU A 377 9.22 5.48 -5.74
N VAL A 378 8.56 5.08 -6.83
CA VAL A 378 9.17 5.00 -8.17
C VAL A 378 9.74 6.36 -8.58
N ARG A 379 8.97 7.44 -8.41
CA ARG A 379 9.43 8.80 -8.68
C ARG A 379 10.58 9.22 -7.76
N ARG A 380 10.51 8.88 -6.46
CA ARG A 380 11.52 9.27 -5.47
C ARG A 380 12.87 8.59 -5.69
N TYR A 381 12.87 7.31 -6.07
CA TYR A 381 14.09 6.54 -6.31
C TYR A 381 14.56 6.58 -7.76
N GLU A 382 13.96 7.44 -8.59
CA GLU A 382 14.31 7.61 -10.00
C GLU A 382 14.30 6.30 -10.80
N ILE A 383 13.39 5.40 -10.45
CA ILE A 383 13.22 4.11 -11.14
C ILE A 383 12.57 4.38 -12.49
N VAL A 384 13.01 3.64 -13.51
CA VAL A 384 12.48 3.74 -14.87
C VAL A 384 10.98 3.53 -14.84
N GLN A 385 10.23 4.58 -15.22
CA GLN A 385 8.79 4.48 -15.35
C GLN A 385 8.45 3.52 -16.47
N ARG A 386 7.61 2.53 -16.16
CA ARG A 386 7.05 1.59 -17.11
C ARG A 386 5.64 2.07 -17.44
N ASP A 387 5.17 1.80 -18.65
CA ASP A 387 3.79 2.12 -19.00
C ASP A 387 2.85 1.29 -18.11
N ARG A 388 2.20 1.99 -17.19
CA ARG A 388 1.31 1.44 -16.16
C ARG A 388 -0.09 2.00 -16.37
N THR A 389 -0.56 1.96 -17.62
CA THR A 389 -1.94 2.35 -17.95
C THR A 389 -2.96 1.55 -17.13
N PHE A 390 -2.65 0.29 -16.83
CA PHE A 390 -3.39 -0.54 -15.87
C PHE A 390 -2.44 -1.14 -14.83
N HIS A 391 -2.96 -1.37 -13.63
CA HIS A 391 -2.28 -2.15 -12.59
C HIS A 391 -2.23 -3.61 -13.02
N GLY A 392 -1.12 -4.28 -12.73
CA GLY A 392 -0.94 -5.68 -13.10
C GLY A 392 0.04 -6.32 -12.15
N ALA A 393 -0.37 -7.41 -11.53
CA ALA A 393 0.33 -7.96 -10.37
C ALA A 393 1.80 -8.29 -10.65
N LEU A 394 2.12 -8.84 -11.83
CA LEU A 394 3.51 -9.16 -12.17
C LEU A 394 4.34 -7.88 -12.40
N LEU A 395 3.78 -6.90 -13.12
CA LEU A 395 4.46 -5.64 -13.40
C LEU A 395 4.73 -4.86 -12.10
N ASP A 396 3.74 -4.85 -11.22
CA ASP A 396 3.80 -4.14 -9.94
C ASP A 396 4.76 -4.84 -8.97
N ALA A 397 4.82 -6.16 -8.96
CA ALA A 397 5.86 -6.91 -8.25
C ALA A 397 7.27 -6.59 -8.77
N GLU A 398 7.47 -6.45 -10.08
CA GLU A 398 8.77 -6.06 -10.65
C GLU A 398 9.17 -4.63 -10.29
N ILE A 399 8.23 -3.68 -10.35
CA ILE A 399 8.46 -2.30 -9.93
C ILE A 399 8.77 -2.26 -8.43
N LEU A 400 8.03 -3.00 -7.62
CA LEU A 400 8.25 -3.13 -6.18
C LEU A 400 9.63 -3.72 -5.87
N ALA A 401 10.14 -4.63 -6.71
CA ALA A 401 11.49 -5.15 -6.61
C ALA A 401 12.55 -4.05 -6.66
N ASP A 402 12.46 -3.22 -7.70
CA ASP A 402 13.39 -2.12 -7.94
C ASP A 402 13.30 -1.11 -6.78
N VAL A 403 12.07 -0.79 -6.33
CA VAL A 403 11.82 0.09 -5.18
C VAL A 403 12.40 -0.51 -3.91
N TYR A 404 12.16 -1.78 -3.62
CA TYR A 404 12.66 -2.45 -2.42
C TYR A 404 14.18 -2.48 -2.41
N LEU A 405 14.81 -2.83 -3.54
CA LEU A 405 16.26 -2.84 -3.69
C LEU A 405 16.85 -1.44 -3.51
N ALA A 406 16.24 -0.39 -4.05
CA ALA A 406 16.67 1.00 -3.85
C ALA A 406 16.46 1.47 -2.39
N MET A 407 15.35 1.08 -1.76
CA MET A 407 15.04 1.40 -0.36
C MET A 407 16.04 0.79 0.61
N THR A 408 16.42 -0.46 0.38
CA THR A 408 17.28 -1.25 1.29
C THR A 408 18.74 -1.27 0.85
N GLY A 409 19.04 -0.86 -0.37
CA GLY A 409 20.38 -0.90 -0.97
C GLY A 409 21.22 0.32 -0.64
N GLY A 410 20.96 0.95 0.50
CA GLY A 410 21.53 2.22 0.88
C GLY A 410 22.98 2.38 0.44
N GLN A 411 23.28 3.54 -0.13
CA GLN A 411 24.58 4.15 0.05
C GLN A 411 24.94 3.96 1.52
N VAL A 412 26.15 3.46 1.79
CA VAL A 412 26.69 3.42 3.15
C VAL A 412 26.70 4.88 3.60
N SER A 413 25.61 5.38 4.20
CA SER A 413 25.69 6.59 4.98
C SER A 413 26.57 6.15 6.13
N PHE A 414 27.86 6.46 6.01
CA PHE A 414 28.66 6.76 7.17
C PHE A 414 27.98 7.97 7.82
N ASP A 415 26.86 7.73 8.51
CA ASP A 415 26.23 8.70 9.39
C ASP A 415 27.16 8.85 10.60
N MET A 416 28.28 9.55 10.39
CA MET A 416 29.09 10.07 11.49
C MET A 416 28.25 10.97 12.40
N ASP A 417 27.19 11.59 11.87
CA ASP A 417 26.30 12.47 12.63
C ASP A 417 25.21 11.73 13.42
N ALA A 418 24.71 10.56 12.97
CA ALA A 418 23.76 9.78 13.77
C ALA A 418 24.43 9.12 15.00
N ILE A 419 25.74 8.85 14.91
CA ILE A 419 26.54 8.45 16.08
C ILE A 419 26.79 9.68 16.99
N SER A 420 26.95 10.87 16.41
CA SER A 420 27.18 12.11 17.18
C SER A 420 25.95 12.56 17.97
N ALA A 421 24.73 12.38 17.44
CA ALA A 421 23.49 12.74 18.13
C ALA A 421 23.18 11.90 19.38
N HIS A 422 23.68 10.65 19.45
CA HIS A 422 23.60 9.84 20.66
C HIS A 422 24.73 10.12 21.66
N THR A 423 25.72 10.93 21.30
CA THR A 423 26.90 11.18 22.15
C THR A 423 26.73 12.41 23.05
N GLU A 424 25.82 13.34 22.74
CA GLU A 424 25.67 14.57 23.53
C GLU A 424 24.75 14.47 24.75
N GLN A 425 23.94 13.41 24.88
CA GLN A 425 23.12 13.17 26.09
C GLN A 425 23.76 12.22 27.12
N ALA A 426 24.99 11.75 26.89
CA ALA A 426 25.70 10.87 27.81
C ALA A 426 26.97 11.50 28.38
N GLN A 427 26.85 12.71 28.98
CA GLN A 427 27.80 13.13 30.01
C GLN A 427 27.54 12.33 31.29
N GLY A 428 28.03 11.10 31.32
CA GLY A 428 27.94 10.21 32.48
C GLY A 428 28.44 8.81 32.15
N ASN A 429 29.74 8.58 32.31
CA ASN A 429 30.43 7.28 32.19
C ASN A 429 30.39 6.58 30.81
N THR A 430 31.25 7.03 29.89
CA THR A 430 31.79 6.14 28.85
C THR A 430 32.79 5.17 29.46
N THR A 431 32.28 4.10 30.06
CA THR A 431 33.11 2.93 30.41
C THR A 431 33.55 2.29 29.09
N ARG A 432 34.77 2.60 28.61
CA ARG A 432 35.39 1.81 27.53
C ARG A 432 35.50 0.37 28.02
N GLN A 433 34.61 -0.50 27.56
CA GLN A 433 34.76 -1.93 27.78
C GLN A 433 35.96 -2.40 26.96
N LYS A 434 37.03 -2.75 27.66
CA LYS A 434 38.21 -3.37 27.06
C LYS A 434 37.84 -4.83 26.81
N ILE A 435 37.38 -5.13 25.60
CA ILE A 435 37.10 -6.51 25.21
C ILE A 435 38.42 -7.10 24.70
N GLU A 436 39.03 -7.99 25.48
CA GLU A 436 40.19 -8.76 25.05
C GLU A 436 39.68 -9.99 24.27
N ILE A 437 39.54 -9.82 22.96
CA ILE A 437 39.23 -10.90 22.02
C ILE A 437 40.54 -11.30 21.34
N ASP A 438 40.85 -12.59 21.33
CA ASP A 438 42.00 -13.12 20.61
C ASP A 438 41.61 -13.27 19.13
N VAL A 439 42.00 -12.27 18.32
CA VAL A 439 41.69 -12.22 16.88
C VAL A 439 42.95 -12.63 16.12
N PRO A 440 42.87 -13.54 15.13
CA PRO A 440 44.03 -13.95 14.37
C PRO A 440 44.64 -12.76 13.61
N VAL A 441 45.90 -12.44 13.91
CA VAL A 441 46.68 -11.44 13.18
C VAL A 441 47.32 -12.13 11.99
N ILE A 442 46.91 -11.72 10.79
CA ILE A 442 47.51 -12.18 9.54
C ILE A 442 48.71 -11.29 9.24
N TYR A 443 49.90 -11.86 9.30
CA TYR A 443 51.14 -11.17 8.94
C TYR A 443 51.36 -11.22 7.43
N ALA A 444 52.03 -10.19 6.90
CA ALA A 444 52.53 -10.22 5.53
C ALA A 444 53.55 -11.36 5.36
N SER A 445 53.53 -11.98 4.20
CA SER A 445 54.53 -12.98 3.79
C SER A 445 55.89 -12.34 3.53
N ASP A 446 56.95 -13.15 3.57
CA ASP A 446 58.32 -12.68 3.30
C ASP A 446 58.44 -12.06 1.90
N GLU A 447 57.70 -12.58 0.92
CA GLU A 447 57.67 -12.06 -0.45
C GLU A 447 57.00 -10.67 -0.53
N GLU A 448 55.92 -10.45 0.23
CA GLU A 448 55.25 -9.14 0.32
C GLU A 448 56.12 -8.10 1.03
N LEU A 449 56.89 -8.52 2.05
CA LEU A 449 57.84 -7.67 2.74
C LEU A 449 59.01 -7.26 1.82
N GLU A 450 59.56 -8.20 1.05
CA GLU A 450 60.59 -7.89 0.05
C GLU A 450 60.06 -6.99 -1.07
N ALA A 451 58.82 -7.21 -1.52
CA ALA A 451 58.17 -6.34 -2.48
C ALA A 451 57.98 -4.91 -1.94
N HIS A 452 57.64 -4.78 -0.65
CA HIS A 452 57.53 -3.49 0.02
C HIS A 452 58.88 -2.77 0.10
N GLU A 453 59.95 -3.45 0.54
CA GLU A 453 61.30 -2.86 0.62
C GLU A 453 61.82 -2.43 -0.76
N ASN A 454 61.58 -3.25 -1.79
CA ASN A 454 61.91 -2.90 -3.17
C ASN A 454 61.14 -1.66 -3.65
N TRP A 455 59.88 -1.51 -3.22
CA TRP A 455 59.08 -0.32 -3.52
C TRP A 455 59.61 0.92 -2.80
N VAL A 456 59.96 0.81 -1.52
CA VAL A 456 60.54 1.90 -0.71
C VAL A 456 61.85 2.39 -1.35
N ASN A 457 62.73 1.48 -1.77
CA ASN A 457 63.99 1.81 -2.44
C ASN A 457 63.76 2.52 -3.78
N LYS A 458 62.83 2.03 -4.61
CA LYS A 458 62.47 2.69 -5.88
C LYS A 458 61.86 4.07 -5.67
N TYR A 459 61.05 4.25 -4.62
CA TYR A 459 60.48 5.54 -4.27
C TYR A 459 61.59 6.55 -3.92
N GLN A 460 62.55 6.13 -3.09
CA GLN A 460 63.69 6.95 -2.70
C GLN A 460 64.60 7.30 -3.89
N GLU A 461 64.89 6.35 -4.79
CA GLU A 461 65.66 6.61 -6.01
C GLU A 461 64.97 7.62 -6.93
N LYS A 462 63.63 7.58 -7.02
CA LYS A 462 62.86 8.44 -7.91
C LYS A 462 62.67 9.86 -7.37
N HIS A 463 62.55 10.01 -6.05
CA HIS A 463 62.23 11.29 -5.40
C HIS A 463 63.43 11.94 -4.70
N GLY A 464 64.57 11.25 -4.58
CA GLY A 464 65.82 11.81 -4.05
C GLY A 464 65.83 12.05 -2.53
N GLU A 465 64.73 11.73 -1.84
CA GLU A 465 64.55 11.84 -0.39
C GLU A 465 64.14 10.47 0.19
N ALA A 466 64.56 10.19 1.42
CA ALA A 466 64.24 8.94 2.09
C ALA A 466 62.74 8.83 2.37
N CYS A 467 62.16 7.65 2.11
CA CYS A 467 60.75 7.39 2.41
C CYS A 467 60.51 7.41 3.93
N ILE A 468 59.34 7.87 4.38
CA ILE A 468 58.95 7.87 5.81
C ILE A 468 58.87 6.44 6.37
N PHE A 469 58.67 5.45 5.50
CA PHE A 469 58.62 4.03 5.82
C PHE A 469 59.99 3.33 5.70
N ALA A 470 61.03 4.04 5.23
CA ALA A 470 62.39 3.52 5.29
C ALA A 470 62.82 3.46 6.76
N LYS A 471 63.33 2.31 7.19
CA LYS A 471 63.83 2.10 8.55
C LYS A 471 65.10 2.88 8.85
#